data_AF-A0A1I6UWT3-F1
#
_entry.id   AF-A0A1I6UWT3-F1
#
_cell.length_a   1.000
_cell.length_b   1.000
_cell.length_c   1.000
_cell.angle_alpha   90.00
_cell.angle_beta   90.00
_cell.angle_gamma   90.00
#
_symmetry.space_group_name_H-M   'P 1'
#
loop_
_entity.id
_entity.type
_entity.pdbx_description
1 polymer ?
#
loop_
_entity_poly.entity_id
_entity_poly.type
_entity_poly.pdbx_seq_one_letter_code
_entity_poly.pdbx_strand_id
1 'polypeptide(L)'
;MSTEQLLNECLVILRSIKDDRKSLEKLLGFMKEEFVENNEINLFEIPDYKLQVPPKYRNLISEVAGNMSAGLISFVNTETLEVDGMPKEIYSDLPLEEDDEEYEEEMTDTDTYSDEIFSFRKWKDFITIEPLESSEAYRIMEYFVDNLPKGHAKNILNNAINGKKPFANFNNFIHQSEYRELWFEFKDRMYEKYVIDSYLYKITDKG
;
A
#
# COMPACT_ATOMS: atom_id res chain seq x y z
N MET A 1 11.29 29.47 0.38
CA MET A 1 12.70 29.10 0.13
C MET A 1 12.71 28.10 -1.00
N SER A 2 13.54 28.27 -2.04
CA SER A 2 13.61 27.30 -3.13
C SER A 2 14.29 26.01 -2.68
N THR A 3 14.05 24.91 -3.41
CA THR A 3 14.73 23.63 -3.16
C THR A 3 16.26 23.77 -3.21
N GLU A 4 16.77 24.63 -4.09
CA GLU A 4 18.20 24.93 -4.20
C GLU A 4 18.73 25.70 -2.99
N GLN A 5 17.96 26.64 -2.42
CA GLN A 5 18.32 27.34 -1.19
C GLN A 5 18.36 26.38 0.01
N LEU A 6 17.36 25.50 0.14
CA LEU A 6 17.32 24.44 1.16
C LEU A 6 18.54 23.51 1.08
N LEU A 7 18.88 23.03 -0.12
CA LEU A 7 20.04 22.16 -0.32
C LEU A 7 21.34 22.84 0.09
N ASN A 8 21.51 24.11 -0.30
CA ASN A 8 22.70 24.87 0.04
C ASN A 8 22.86 25.06 1.55
N GLU A 9 21.78 25.31 2.28
CA GLU A 9 21.81 25.39 3.75
C GLU A 9 22.19 24.05 4.40
N CYS A 10 21.61 22.94 3.94
CA CYS A 10 21.98 21.61 4.40
C CYS A 10 23.47 21.31 4.16
N LEU A 11 24.00 21.66 2.99
CA LEU A 11 25.42 21.45 2.65
C LEU A 11 26.36 22.29 3.52
N VAL A 12 25.94 23.51 3.91
CA VAL A 12 26.71 24.36 4.83
C VAL A 12 26.80 23.71 6.20
N ILE A 13 25.69 23.21 6.74
CA ILE A 13 25.67 22.51 8.03
C ILE A 13 26.53 21.25 7.97
N LEU A 14 26.41 20.46 6.92
CA LEU A 14 27.22 19.26 6.69
C LEU A 14 28.73 19.56 6.68
N ARG A 15 29.15 20.64 6.02
CA ARG A 15 30.56 21.06 6.00
C ARG A 15 31.05 21.47 7.39
N SER A 16 30.19 22.03 8.23
CA SER A 16 30.56 22.45 9.59
C SER A 16 30.84 21.29 10.54
N ILE A 17 30.21 20.13 10.32
CA ILE A 17 30.37 18.92 11.15
C ILE A 17 31.31 17.88 10.54
N LYS A 18 32.00 18.20 9.42
CA LYS A 18 32.75 17.23 8.60
C LYS A 18 33.84 16.45 9.35
N ASP A 19 34.37 17.02 10.44
CA ASP A 19 35.44 16.41 11.24
C ASP A 19 34.90 15.87 12.60
N ASP A 20 33.60 16.02 12.88
CA ASP A 20 32.95 15.48 14.09
C ASP A 20 32.25 14.16 13.78
N ARG A 21 32.96 13.07 14.12
CA ARG A 21 32.47 11.70 13.94
C ARG A 21 31.11 11.43 14.60
N LYS A 22 30.88 11.91 15.83
CA LYS A 22 29.63 11.60 16.56
C LYS A 22 28.44 12.27 15.91
N SER A 23 28.61 13.52 15.49
CA SER A 23 27.57 14.27 14.78
C SER A 23 27.28 13.67 13.41
N LEU A 24 28.31 13.21 12.69
CA LEU A 24 28.15 12.49 11.44
C LEU A 24 27.48 11.12 11.62
N GLU A 25 27.80 10.35 12.66
CA GLU A 25 27.14 9.07 12.97
C GLU A 25 25.65 9.29 13.29
N LYS A 26 25.31 10.32 14.09
CA LYS A 26 23.92 10.68 14.40
C LYS A 26 23.16 11.13 13.16
N LEU A 27 23.77 11.99 12.34
CA LEU A 27 23.15 12.45 11.10
C LEU A 27 22.99 11.31 10.11
N LEU A 28 23.99 10.43 9.97
CA LEU A 28 23.88 9.25 9.13
C LEU A 28 22.77 8.32 9.60
N GLY A 29 22.61 8.13 10.91
CA GLY A 29 21.50 7.37 11.49
C GLY A 29 20.14 7.96 11.14
N PHE A 30 19.95 9.25 11.40
CA PHE A 30 18.72 9.98 11.02
C PHE A 30 18.46 9.94 9.52
N MET A 31 19.49 10.19 8.70
CA MET A 31 19.34 10.16 7.26
C MET A 31 19.00 8.75 6.77
N LYS A 32 19.53 7.73 7.46
CA LYS A 32 19.20 6.34 7.15
C LYS A 32 17.76 6.02 7.50
N GLU A 33 17.28 6.41 8.67
CA GLU A 33 15.88 6.22 9.10
C GLU A 33 14.90 6.97 8.19
N GLU A 34 15.16 8.26 7.92
CA GLU A 34 14.21 9.13 7.21
C GLU A 34 14.32 9.06 5.68
N PHE A 35 15.49 8.70 5.13
CA PHE A 35 15.75 8.71 3.68
C PHE A 35 16.34 7.42 3.12
N VAL A 36 16.87 6.48 3.93
CA VAL A 36 17.48 5.20 3.47
C VAL A 36 16.76 3.94 3.99
N GLU A 37 15.77 4.04 4.88
CA GLU A 37 14.87 2.90 5.17
C GLU A 37 14.04 2.50 3.93
N ASN A 38 14.19 3.27 2.85
CA ASN A 38 14.08 2.77 1.49
C ASN A 38 15.49 2.51 0.91
N ASN A 39 15.98 1.26 0.87
CA ASN A 39 16.70 0.67 -0.29
C ASN A 39 17.61 -0.56 -0.08
N GLU A 40 17.55 -1.28 1.05
CA GLU A 40 17.99 -2.69 1.05
C GLU A 40 17.02 -3.56 1.86
N ILE A 41 15.83 -3.84 1.31
CA ILE A 41 15.08 -5.02 1.77
C ILE A 41 15.86 -6.22 1.26
N ASN A 42 16.35 -7.03 2.20
CA ASN A 42 16.72 -8.39 1.87
C ASN A 42 15.44 -9.10 1.41
N LEU A 43 15.28 -9.27 0.09
CA LEU A 43 14.09 -9.95 -0.46
C LEU A 43 13.90 -11.35 0.12
N PHE A 44 14.95 -11.95 0.69
CA PHE A 44 14.88 -13.26 1.34
C PHE A 44 14.50 -13.20 2.82
N GLU A 45 14.37 -12.01 3.41
CA GLU A 45 14.02 -11.77 4.81
C GLU A 45 13.07 -10.55 4.94
N ILE A 46 11.98 -10.56 4.17
CA ILE A 46 11.00 -9.46 4.20
C ILE A 46 10.23 -9.53 5.54
N PRO A 47 10.19 -8.43 6.32
CA PRO A 47 9.46 -8.44 7.58
C PRO A 47 7.99 -8.79 7.39
N ASP A 48 7.47 -9.61 8.30
CA ASP A 48 6.04 -9.85 8.44
C ASP A 48 5.41 -8.65 9.19
N TYR A 49 5.08 -7.59 8.47
CA TYR A 49 4.64 -6.32 9.06
C TYR A 49 3.40 -6.47 9.96
N LYS A 50 2.46 -7.36 9.63
CA LYS A 50 1.28 -7.62 10.48
C LYS A 50 1.64 -8.24 11.83
N LEU A 51 2.80 -8.89 12.00
CA LEU A 51 3.22 -9.36 13.33
C LEU A 51 3.57 -8.21 14.28
N GLN A 52 3.83 -7.01 13.75
CA GLN A 52 4.13 -5.80 14.52
C GLN A 52 2.86 -5.13 15.08
N VAL A 53 1.68 -5.55 14.64
CA VAL A 53 0.39 -5.05 15.13
C VAL A 53 -0.29 -6.03 16.08
N PRO A 54 -1.24 -5.57 16.92
CA PRO A 54 -2.03 -6.44 17.79
C PRO A 54 -2.72 -7.58 17.01
N PRO A 55 -2.74 -8.83 17.53
CA PRO A 55 -3.24 -10.00 16.81
C PRO A 55 -4.64 -9.85 16.21
N LYS A 56 -5.54 -9.12 16.87
CA LYS A 56 -6.92 -8.91 16.42
C LYS A 56 -7.03 -8.19 15.08
N TYR A 57 -6.03 -7.41 14.66
CA TYR A 57 -6.06 -6.66 13.40
C TYR A 57 -5.39 -7.40 12.23
N ARG A 58 -4.72 -8.52 12.47
CA ARG A 58 -3.86 -9.17 11.46
C ARG A 58 -4.63 -9.71 10.27
N ASN A 59 -5.77 -10.35 10.52
CA ASN A 59 -6.62 -10.90 9.46
C ASN A 59 -7.19 -9.77 8.60
N LEU A 60 -7.74 -8.74 9.23
CA LEU A 60 -8.24 -7.53 8.57
C LEU A 60 -7.17 -6.91 7.66
N ILE A 61 -5.93 -6.76 8.14
CA ILE A 61 -4.83 -6.20 7.33
C ILE A 61 -4.56 -7.08 6.10
N SER A 62 -4.52 -8.40 6.27
CA SER A 62 -4.31 -9.32 5.14
C SER A 62 -5.48 -9.30 4.16
N GLU A 63 -6.72 -9.19 4.62
CA GLU A 63 -7.91 -9.10 3.76
C GLU A 63 -7.93 -7.79 2.96
N VAL A 64 -7.68 -6.65 3.60
CA VAL A 64 -7.58 -5.34 2.93
C VAL A 64 -6.42 -5.33 1.92
N ALA A 65 -5.25 -5.88 2.28
CA ALA A 65 -4.13 -6.01 1.36
C ALA A 65 -4.47 -6.91 0.15
N GLY A 66 -5.20 -8.00 0.38
CA GLY A 66 -5.70 -8.89 -0.67
C GLY A 66 -6.65 -8.18 -1.64
N ASN A 67 -7.65 -7.48 -1.09
CA ASN A 67 -8.59 -6.66 -1.87
C ASN A 67 -7.86 -5.60 -2.70
N MET A 68 -6.89 -4.91 -2.11
CA MET A 68 -6.04 -3.94 -2.78
C MET A 68 -5.24 -4.56 -3.93
N SER A 69 -4.73 -5.79 -3.76
CA SER A 69 -4.08 -6.53 -4.85
C SER A 69 -5.04 -6.95 -5.96
N ALA A 70 -6.32 -7.12 -5.65
CA ALA A 70 -7.37 -7.41 -6.62
C ALA A 70 -7.96 -6.15 -7.28
N GLY A 71 -7.53 -4.95 -6.86
CA GLY A 71 -8.08 -3.69 -7.35
C GLY A 71 -9.45 -3.33 -6.76
N LEU A 72 -9.80 -3.94 -5.63
CA LEU A 72 -11.07 -3.71 -4.94
C LEU A 72 -10.93 -2.57 -3.92
N ILE A 73 -11.99 -1.79 -3.77
CA ILE A 73 -12.20 -0.92 -2.61
C ILE A 73 -12.55 -1.82 -1.43
N SER A 74 -11.91 -1.60 -0.28
CA SER A 74 -12.25 -2.30 0.96
C SER A 74 -13.11 -1.44 1.86
N PHE A 75 -14.13 -2.06 2.45
CA PHE A 75 -14.96 -1.49 3.49
C PHE A 75 -14.65 -2.21 4.80
N VAL A 76 -14.36 -1.46 5.86
CA VAL A 76 -13.91 -2.02 7.13
C VAL A 76 -14.83 -1.55 8.24
N ASN A 77 -15.52 -2.49 8.89
CA ASN A 77 -16.24 -2.21 10.12
C ASN A 77 -15.24 -2.14 11.28
N THR A 78 -15.05 -0.96 11.87
CA THR A 78 -14.02 -0.76 12.92
C THR A 78 -14.39 -1.38 14.27
N GLU A 79 -15.67 -1.70 14.49
CA GLU A 79 -16.15 -2.35 15.72
C GLU A 79 -15.99 -3.88 15.64
N THR A 80 -16.42 -4.49 14.53
CA THR A 80 -16.40 -5.95 14.34
C THR A 80 -15.10 -6.45 13.71
N LEU A 81 -14.33 -5.56 13.09
CA LEU A 81 -13.13 -5.85 12.28
C LEU A 81 -13.43 -6.70 11.03
N GLU A 82 -14.69 -6.77 10.62
CA GLU A 82 -15.08 -7.38 9.35
C GLU A 82 -14.65 -6.51 8.17
N VAL A 83 -14.23 -7.17 7.09
CA VAL A 83 -13.82 -6.54 5.84
C VAL A 83 -14.71 -7.04 4.72
N ASP A 84 -15.17 -6.12 3.89
CA ASP A 84 -15.87 -6.41 2.64
C ASP A 84 -15.13 -5.72 1.48
N GLY A 85 -15.30 -6.23 0.26
CA GLY A 85 -14.54 -5.80 -0.91
C GLY A 85 -15.44 -5.63 -2.14
N MET A 86 -15.34 -4.48 -2.81
CA MET A 86 -16.09 -4.22 -4.02
C MET A 86 -15.24 -3.60 -5.14
N PRO A 87 -15.45 -3.99 -6.41
CA PRO A 87 -14.81 -3.32 -7.54
C PRO A 87 -15.18 -1.84 -7.58
N LYS A 88 -14.18 -0.99 -7.81
CA LYS A 88 -14.32 0.48 -7.84
C LYS A 88 -15.32 0.95 -8.90
N GLU A 89 -15.37 0.25 -10.03
CA GLU A 89 -16.28 0.53 -11.13
C GLU A 89 -17.74 0.38 -10.72
N ILE A 90 -18.05 -0.64 -9.90
CA ILE A 90 -19.40 -0.87 -9.40
C ILE A 90 -19.76 0.20 -8.35
N TYR A 91 -18.80 0.63 -7.52
CA TYR A 91 -19.07 1.55 -6.40
C TYR A 91 -19.49 2.94 -6.87
N SER A 92 -18.91 3.41 -7.96
CA SER A 92 -19.22 4.74 -8.52
C SER A 92 -20.62 4.83 -9.12
N ASP A 93 -21.20 3.68 -9.50
CA ASP A 93 -22.52 3.58 -10.13
C ASP A 93 -23.64 3.31 -9.10
N LEU A 94 -23.30 3.16 -7.82
CA LEU A 94 -24.29 2.96 -6.77
C LEU A 94 -24.93 4.29 -6.37
N PRO A 95 -26.27 4.35 -6.23
CA PRO A 95 -26.89 5.45 -5.52
C PRO A 95 -26.39 5.40 -4.07
N LEU A 96 -25.62 6.42 -3.67
CA LEU A 96 -25.39 6.68 -2.26
C LEU A 96 -26.68 7.29 -1.75
N GLU A 97 -27.28 6.69 -0.71
CA GLU A 97 -28.38 7.29 0.02
C GLU A 97 -27.88 8.64 0.57
N GLU A 98 -28.08 9.71 -0.18
CA GLU A 98 -28.06 11.05 0.39
C GLU A 98 -29.24 11.13 1.35
N ASP A 99 -28.99 11.77 2.50
CA ASP A 99 -29.86 11.92 3.67
C ASP A 99 -31.12 12.78 3.36
N ASP A 100 -31.76 12.55 2.21
CA ASP A 100 -33.05 13.12 1.84
C ASP A 100 -34.14 12.21 2.42
N GLU A 101 -34.78 12.69 3.49
CA GLU A 101 -35.97 12.13 4.14
C GLU A 101 -37.21 11.97 3.21
N GLU A 102 -37.03 12.08 1.88
CA GLU A 102 -38.09 12.03 0.85
C GLU A 102 -37.80 10.98 -0.23
N TYR A 103 -37.05 9.92 0.09
CA TYR A 103 -37.01 8.70 -0.72
C TYR A 103 -37.64 7.53 0.05
N GLU A 104 -38.98 7.54 0.17
CA GLU A 104 -39.74 6.28 0.30
C GLU A 104 -39.74 5.56 -1.07
N GLU A 105 -38.57 5.24 -1.61
CA GLU A 105 -38.50 4.48 -2.86
C GLU A 105 -38.76 3.00 -2.58
N GLU A 106 -39.72 2.43 -3.31
CA GLU A 106 -40.06 1.02 -3.27
C GLU A 106 -38.79 0.18 -3.39
N MET A 107 -38.41 -0.50 -2.30
CA MET A 107 -37.27 -1.40 -2.24
C MET A 107 -37.35 -2.38 -3.43
N THR A 108 -36.48 -2.21 -4.43
CA THR A 108 -36.54 -3.05 -5.62
C THR A 108 -35.83 -4.38 -5.33
N ASP A 109 -36.16 -5.45 -6.05
CA ASP A 109 -35.46 -6.75 -5.94
C ASP A 109 -33.92 -6.62 -6.15
N THR A 110 -33.48 -5.54 -6.80
CA THR A 110 -32.07 -5.23 -7.06
C THR A 110 -31.34 -4.79 -5.79
N ASP A 111 -31.97 -3.99 -4.94
CA ASP A 111 -31.36 -3.47 -3.71
C ASP A 111 -31.17 -4.59 -2.68
N THR A 112 -32.18 -5.47 -2.57
CA THR A 112 -32.13 -6.67 -1.70
C THR A 112 -31.01 -7.63 -2.12
N TYR A 113 -30.79 -7.83 -3.42
CA TYR A 113 -29.70 -8.68 -3.93
C TYR A 113 -28.32 -8.07 -3.66
N SER A 114 -28.20 -6.74 -3.70
CA SER A 114 -26.94 -6.05 -3.41
C SER A 114 -26.54 -6.15 -1.93
N ASP A 115 -27.51 -6.10 -1.00
CA ASP A 115 -27.32 -6.28 0.44
C ASP A 115 -26.95 -7.72 0.83
N GLU A 116 -27.39 -8.70 0.02
CA GLU A 116 -26.99 -10.10 0.15
C GLU A 116 -25.55 -10.33 -0.33
N ILE A 117 -25.10 -9.57 -1.33
CA ILE A 117 -23.74 -9.68 -1.88
C ILE A 117 -22.72 -8.92 -1.04
N PHE A 118 -23.08 -7.70 -0.60
CA PHE A 118 -22.17 -6.79 0.07
C PHE A 118 -22.64 -6.53 1.50
N SER A 119 -21.96 -7.16 2.46
CA SER A 119 -22.26 -7.07 3.89
C SER A 119 -22.11 -5.64 4.43
N PHE A 120 -21.23 -4.82 3.83
CA PHE A 120 -21.00 -3.46 4.30
C PHE A 120 -22.24 -2.56 4.25
N ARG A 121 -23.20 -2.87 3.37
CA ARG A 121 -24.47 -2.11 3.26
C ARG A 121 -25.33 -2.22 4.52
N LYS A 122 -25.13 -3.26 5.33
CA LYS A 122 -25.83 -3.48 6.60
C LYS A 122 -25.11 -2.83 7.78
N TRP A 123 -23.89 -2.33 7.59
CA TRP A 123 -23.11 -1.74 8.67
C TRP A 123 -23.51 -0.28 8.89
N LYS A 124 -23.67 0.09 10.16
CA LYS A 124 -24.00 1.46 10.55
C LYS A 124 -22.83 2.43 10.34
N ASP A 125 -21.61 1.96 10.55
CA ASP A 125 -20.38 2.75 10.41
C ASP A 125 -19.27 1.85 9.88
N PHE A 126 -18.52 2.36 8.91
CA PHE A 126 -17.37 1.72 8.32
C PHE A 126 -16.42 2.76 7.75
N ILE A 127 -15.16 2.37 7.53
CA ILE A 127 -14.21 3.16 6.76
C ILE A 127 -13.99 2.55 5.40
N THR A 128 -13.72 3.41 4.42
CA THR A 128 -13.38 3.00 3.05
C THR A 128 -11.87 3.10 2.84
N ILE A 129 -11.28 2.07 2.25
CA ILE A 129 -9.86 1.99 1.90
C ILE A 129 -9.76 1.72 0.40
N GLU A 130 -9.27 2.70 -0.34
CA GLU A 130 -9.06 2.60 -1.78
C GLU A 130 -7.86 1.70 -2.10
N PRO A 131 -7.86 0.99 -3.25
CA PRO A 131 -6.68 0.31 -3.72
C PRO A 131 -5.56 1.32 -4.03
N LEU A 132 -4.31 0.83 -4.10
CA LEU A 132 -3.16 1.68 -4.45
C LEU A 132 -3.36 2.37 -5.80
N GLU A 133 -2.97 3.64 -5.85
CA GLU A 133 -2.88 4.32 -7.13
C GLU A 133 -1.81 3.67 -8.00
N SER A 134 -1.98 3.75 -9.32
CA SER A 134 -1.03 3.15 -10.27
C SER A 134 0.41 3.63 -10.02
N SER A 135 0.59 4.88 -9.59
CA SER A 135 1.92 5.40 -9.28
C SER A 135 2.57 4.76 -8.04
N GLU A 136 1.77 4.36 -7.05
CA GLU A 136 2.25 3.72 -5.83
C GLU A 136 2.55 2.24 -6.07
N ALA A 137 1.65 1.55 -6.79
CA ALA A 137 1.89 0.17 -7.23
C ALA A 137 3.14 0.07 -8.11
N TYR A 138 3.39 1.05 -8.97
CA TYR A 138 4.60 1.12 -9.79
C TYR A 138 5.87 1.26 -8.92
N ARG A 139 5.85 2.08 -7.86
CA ARG A 139 6.98 2.20 -6.93
C ARG A 139 7.31 0.89 -6.22
N ILE A 140 6.30 0.08 -5.88
CA ILE A 140 6.52 -1.27 -5.31
C ILE A 140 7.27 -2.17 -6.30
N MET A 141 6.92 -2.10 -7.60
CA MET A 141 7.65 -2.83 -8.63
C MET A 141 9.10 -2.33 -8.77
N GLU A 142 9.32 -1.01 -8.83
CA GLU A 142 10.67 -0.44 -8.87
C GLU A 142 11.51 -0.93 -7.69
N TYR A 143 10.92 -0.88 -6.50
CA TYR A 143 11.59 -1.29 -5.28
C TYR A 143 11.95 -2.78 -5.29
N PHE A 144 11.08 -3.65 -5.79
CA PHE A 144 11.41 -5.06 -5.98
C PHE A 144 12.60 -5.25 -6.92
N VAL A 145 12.59 -4.58 -8.08
CA VAL A 145 13.63 -4.73 -9.10
C VAL A 145 14.97 -4.18 -8.60
N ASP A 146 14.96 -3.06 -7.88
CA ASP A 146 16.16 -2.45 -7.29
C ASP A 146 16.82 -3.35 -6.25
N ASN A 147 16.05 -4.19 -5.55
CA ASN A 147 16.56 -5.12 -4.55
C ASN A 147 16.90 -6.53 -5.10
N LEU A 148 16.61 -6.82 -6.37
CA LEU A 148 17.01 -8.09 -6.97
C LEU A 148 18.55 -8.24 -7.06
N PRO A 149 19.08 -9.48 -6.99
CA PRO A 149 20.47 -9.75 -7.27
C PRO A 149 20.89 -9.24 -8.67
N LYS A 150 22.13 -8.76 -8.79
CA LYS A 150 22.67 -8.38 -10.11
C LYS A 150 22.67 -9.60 -11.02
N GLY A 151 22.09 -9.46 -12.22
CA GLY A 151 21.99 -10.57 -13.15
C GLY A 151 20.98 -10.33 -14.27
N HIS A 152 20.69 -11.40 -15.01
CA HIS A 152 19.82 -11.35 -16.17
C HIS A 152 18.41 -10.86 -15.84
N ALA A 153 17.80 -11.39 -14.79
CA ALA A 153 16.45 -11.06 -14.36
C ALA A 153 16.31 -9.57 -14.02
N LYS A 154 17.23 -9.03 -13.19
CA LYS A 154 17.27 -7.60 -12.85
C LYS A 154 17.38 -6.72 -14.09
N ASN A 155 18.22 -7.08 -15.06
CA ASN A 155 18.36 -6.31 -16.30
C ASN A 155 17.09 -6.33 -17.16
N ILE A 156 16.43 -7.49 -17.30
CA ILE A 156 15.15 -7.58 -18.03
C ILE A 156 14.09 -6.73 -17.33
N LEU A 157 13.96 -6.88 -16.01
CA LEU A 157 12.92 -6.20 -15.26
C LEU A 157 13.14 -4.69 -15.20
N ASN A 158 14.38 -4.23 -15.07
CA ASN A 158 14.72 -2.81 -15.21
C ASN A 158 14.29 -2.25 -16.57
N ASN A 159 14.54 -2.98 -17.65
CA ASN A 159 14.08 -2.56 -18.97
C ASN A 159 12.54 -2.63 -19.10
N ALA A 160 11.90 -3.59 -18.45
CA ALA A 160 10.46 -3.76 -18.47
C ALA A 160 9.73 -2.59 -17.79
N ILE A 161 10.17 -2.21 -16.58
CA ILE A 161 9.55 -1.13 -15.79
C ILE A 161 9.84 0.26 -16.37
N ASN A 162 11.02 0.48 -16.97
CA ASN A 162 11.35 1.74 -17.65
C ASN A 162 10.78 1.84 -19.08
N GLY A 163 10.12 0.78 -19.56
CA GLY A 163 9.60 0.66 -20.92
C GLY A 163 8.11 1.00 -21.08
N LYS A 164 7.57 0.75 -22.28
CA LYS A 164 6.12 0.89 -22.53
C LYS A 164 5.36 -0.26 -21.86
N LYS A 165 4.23 0.03 -21.22
CA LYS A 165 3.38 -0.95 -20.50
C LYS A 165 4.15 -1.67 -19.37
N PRO A 166 4.66 -0.92 -18.38
CA PRO A 166 5.56 -1.46 -17.36
C PRO A 166 4.95 -2.63 -16.59
N PHE A 167 3.71 -2.48 -16.11
CA PHE A 167 2.96 -3.52 -15.41
C PHE A 167 2.86 -4.82 -16.21
N ALA A 168 2.42 -4.73 -17.47
CA ALA A 168 2.23 -5.90 -18.31
C ALA A 168 3.55 -6.63 -18.58
N ASN A 169 4.61 -5.89 -18.93
CA ASN A 169 5.91 -6.51 -19.25
C ASN A 169 6.58 -7.13 -18.02
N PHE A 170 6.50 -6.44 -16.88
CA PHE A 170 6.99 -6.96 -15.61
C PHE A 170 6.26 -8.26 -15.24
N ASN A 171 4.92 -8.26 -15.25
CA ASN A 171 4.12 -9.44 -14.90
C ASN A 171 4.38 -10.61 -15.85
N ASN A 172 4.49 -10.34 -17.16
CA ASN A 172 4.81 -11.37 -18.15
C ASN A 172 6.13 -12.08 -17.86
N PHE A 173 7.16 -11.33 -17.45
CA PHE A 173 8.45 -11.93 -17.07
C PHE A 173 8.35 -12.64 -15.71
N ILE A 174 7.85 -11.96 -14.68
CA ILE A 174 7.82 -12.48 -13.31
C ILE A 174 7.07 -13.80 -13.22
N HIS A 175 5.88 -13.89 -13.84
CA HIS A 175 5.04 -15.08 -13.79
C HIS A 175 5.69 -16.33 -14.40
N GLN A 176 6.71 -16.15 -15.23
CA GLN A 176 7.47 -17.23 -15.88
C GLN A 176 8.87 -17.42 -15.27
N SER A 177 9.23 -16.61 -14.27
CA SER A 177 10.56 -16.59 -13.66
C SER A 177 10.58 -17.32 -12.32
N GLU A 178 11.78 -17.65 -11.85
CA GLU A 178 12.02 -18.15 -10.49
C GLU A 178 11.64 -17.14 -9.39
N TYR A 179 11.49 -15.86 -9.72
CA TYR A 179 11.16 -14.79 -8.79
C TYR A 179 9.66 -14.61 -8.58
N ARG A 180 8.81 -15.48 -9.15
CA ARG A 180 7.34 -15.39 -9.04
C ARG A 180 6.87 -15.37 -7.58
N GLU A 181 7.23 -16.39 -6.80
CA GLU A 181 6.80 -16.49 -5.40
C GLU A 181 7.39 -15.35 -4.57
N LEU A 182 8.66 -15.02 -4.80
CA LEU A 182 9.35 -13.92 -4.14
C LEU A 182 8.63 -12.57 -4.38
N TRP A 183 8.18 -12.33 -5.62
CA TRP A 183 7.42 -11.14 -5.97
C TRP A 183 6.06 -11.12 -5.26
N PHE A 184 5.32 -12.23 -5.26
CA PHE A 184 4.01 -12.26 -4.61
C PHE A 184 4.13 -12.04 -3.10
N GLU A 185 5.06 -12.73 -2.45
CA GLU A 185 5.32 -12.51 -1.02
C GLU A 185 5.71 -11.05 -0.76
N PHE A 186 6.69 -10.52 -1.49
CA PHE A 186 7.12 -9.12 -1.35
C PHE A 186 5.97 -8.13 -1.54
N LYS A 187 5.21 -8.28 -2.62
CA LYS A 187 4.08 -7.39 -2.93
C LYS A 187 3.05 -7.45 -1.82
N ASP A 188 2.68 -8.65 -1.36
CA ASP A 188 1.72 -8.82 -0.26
C ASP A 188 2.23 -8.15 1.03
N ARG A 189 3.52 -8.30 1.37
CA ARG A 189 4.13 -7.60 2.52
C ARG A 189 4.10 -6.08 2.37
N MET A 190 4.37 -5.55 1.18
CA MET A 190 4.32 -4.11 0.93
C MET A 190 2.89 -3.56 1.03
N TYR A 191 1.90 -4.35 0.64
CA TYR A 191 0.49 -3.96 0.75
C TYR A 191 0.03 -4.01 2.22
N GLU A 192 0.39 -5.06 2.96
CA GLU A 192 0.17 -5.11 4.42
C GLU A 192 0.82 -3.90 5.11
N LYS A 193 2.08 -3.58 4.77
CA LYS A 193 2.78 -2.40 5.29
C LYS A 193 2.01 -1.11 4.99
N TYR A 194 1.57 -0.92 3.75
CA TYR A 194 0.83 0.28 3.36
C TYR A 194 -0.48 0.42 4.13
N VAL A 195 -1.23 -0.67 4.32
CA VAL A 195 -2.45 -0.66 5.15
C VAL A 195 -2.13 -0.24 6.59
N ILE A 196 -1.07 -0.79 7.16
CA ILE A 196 -0.62 -0.46 8.52
C ILE A 196 -0.24 1.03 8.62
N ASP A 197 0.65 1.49 7.75
CA ASP A 197 1.21 2.85 7.82
C ASP A 197 0.14 3.92 7.55
N SER A 198 -0.79 3.65 6.63
CA SER A 198 -1.76 4.65 6.15
C SER A 198 -3.13 4.59 6.84
N TYR A 199 -3.52 3.44 7.38
CA TYR A 199 -4.89 3.21 7.85
C TYR A 199 -5.01 2.63 9.26
N LEU A 200 -3.94 2.09 9.88
CA LEU A 200 -4.06 1.48 11.20
C LEU A 200 -4.63 2.45 12.24
N TYR A 201 -4.19 3.72 12.24
CA TYR A 201 -4.72 4.71 13.18
C TYR A 201 -6.23 4.91 13.01
N LYS A 202 -6.74 4.95 11.76
CA LYS A 202 -8.19 5.08 11.49
C LYS A 202 -8.97 3.85 11.98
N ILE A 203 -8.38 2.67 11.83
CA ILE A 203 -8.98 1.41 12.29
C ILE A 203 -9.03 1.36 13.83
N THR A 204 -8.06 1.97 14.51
CA THR A 204 -7.96 1.92 15.98
C THR A 204 -8.67 3.06 16.70
N ASP A 205 -8.84 4.23 16.09
CA ASP A 205 -9.30 5.46 16.78
C ASP A 205 -10.83 5.50 17.04
N LYS A 206 -11.59 4.56 16.47
CA LYS A 206 -13.03 4.39 16.75
C LYS A 206 -13.36 3.28 17.77
N GLY A 207 -12.35 2.68 18.41
CA GLY A 207 -12.49 1.54 19.33
C GLY A 207 -12.08 1.81 20.77
#